data_AF-A0A7D5NXC2-F1
#
_entry.id   AF-A0A7D5NXC2-F1
#
_cell.length_a   1.000
_cell.length_b   1.000
_cell.length_c   1.000
_cell.angle_alpha   90.00
_cell.angle_beta   90.00
_cell.angle_gamma   90.00
#
_symmetry.space_group_name_H-M   'P 1'
#
loop_
_entity.id
_entity.type
_entity.pdbx_description
1 polymer ?
#
loop_
_entity_poly.entity_id
_entity_poly.type
_entity_poly.pdbx_seq_one_letter_code
_entity_poly.pdbx_strand_id
1 'polypeptide(L)'
;MSTDQNEIVERLEALHKDIKELNCMISEAKGDGFRNIIQSKMVELMSETNMERMRSNLDALVASSECPNRKACLEKIRDALALSVSRYKNDDFEGAMLSIKELEGILCSNSSPCKDSACSSIAQNLLRDTKLTMEISEKIKANIGPSVQRDVADDPEGIARALDPLSYPVRVRILLKLDAGESSFSDLSSSLGLRTGHLQHHLRPLCDAGYVSKARGRGRYAITVRGRKALDGAKKLVADIGQE
;
A
#
# COMPACT_ATOMS: atom_id res chain seq x y z
N MET A 1 47.01 -28.58 3.29
CA MET A 1 45.55 -28.78 3.16
C MET A 1 44.71 -27.60 3.66
N SER A 2 45.30 -26.50 4.18
CA SER A 2 44.55 -25.35 4.71
C SER A 2 44.27 -24.24 3.70
N THR A 3 45.12 -24.07 2.67
CA THR A 3 45.04 -22.95 1.73
C THR A 3 43.85 -23.06 0.76
N ASP A 4 43.61 -24.24 0.18
CA ASP A 4 42.46 -24.49 -0.71
C ASP A 4 41.11 -24.37 0.00
N GLN A 5 41.04 -24.75 1.28
CA GLN A 5 39.79 -24.61 2.04
C GLN A 5 39.48 -23.14 2.35
N ASN A 6 40.49 -22.31 2.63
CA ASN A 6 40.27 -20.88 2.83
C ASN A 6 39.84 -20.19 1.53
N GLU A 7 40.41 -20.55 0.38
CA GLU A 7 40.02 -19.95 -0.91
C GLU A 7 38.58 -20.31 -1.29
N ILE A 8 38.12 -21.53 -0.96
CA ILE A 8 36.73 -21.95 -1.18
C ILE A 8 35.78 -21.18 -0.25
N VAL A 9 36.17 -20.93 1.00
CA VAL A 9 35.36 -20.16 1.96
C VAL A 9 35.24 -18.70 1.53
N GLU A 10 36.34 -18.06 1.10
CA GLU A 10 36.30 -16.68 0.58
C GLU A 10 35.39 -16.55 -0.65
N ARG A 11 35.45 -17.52 -1.59
CA ARG A 11 34.56 -17.53 -2.75
C ARG A 11 33.10 -17.74 -2.38
N LEU A 12 32.81 -18.55 -1.35
CA LEU A 12 31.46 -18.74 -0.83
C LEU A 12 30.92 -17.48 -0.14
N GLU A 13 31.77 -16.74 0.57
CA GLU A 13 31.40 -15.47 1.20
C GLU A 13 31.12 -14.39 0.14
N ALA A 14 31.95 -14.31 -0.90
CA ALA A 14 31.74 -13.42 -2.03
C ALA A 14 30.41 -13.72 -2.76
N LEU A 15 30.13 -15.00 -3.05
CA LEU A 15 28.86 -15.40 -3.67
C LEU A 15 27.64 -15.07 -2.80
N HIS A 16 27.73 -15.24 -1.48
CA HIS A 16 26.65 -14.84 -0.57
C HIS A 16 26.43 -13.33 -0.55
N LYS A 17 27.50 -12.53 -0.64
CA LYS A 17 27.42 -11.07 -0.75
C LYS A 17 26.70 -10.65 -2.02
N ASP A 18 27.08 -11.21 -3.17
CA ASP A 18 26.47 -10.91 -4.46
C ASP A 18 24.99 -11.28 -4.51
N ILE A 19 24.61 -12.45 -3.94
CA ILE A 19 23.21 -12.88 -3.82
C ILE A 19 22.41 -11.92 -2.92
N LYS A 20 23.03 -11.35 -1.88
CA LYS A 20 22.39 -10.40 -0.98
C LYS A 20 22.16 -9.06 -1.67
N GLU A 21 23.13 -8.58 -2.43
CA GLU A 21 23.03 -7.36 -3.24
C GLU A 21 21.98 -7.49 -4.34
N LEU A 22 21.96 -8.62 -5.07
CA LEU A 22 20.91 -8.94 -6.05
C LEU A 22 19.52 -8.98 -5.43
N ASN A 23 19.36 -9.58 -4.25
CA ASN A 23 18.06 -9.59 -3.57
C ASN A 23 17.64 -8.19 -3.09
N CYS A 24 18.58 -7.33 -2.71
CA CYS A 24 18.30 -5.94 -2.35
C CYS A 24 17.80 -5.15 -3.56
N MET A 25 18.55 -5.21 -4.67
CA MET A 25 18.17 -4.56 -5.93
C MET A 25 16.83 -5.08 -6.47
N ILE A 26 16.57 -6.39 -6.37
CA ILE A 26 15.29 -6.99 -6.78
C ILE A 26 14.15 -6.55 -5.85
N SER A 27 14.40 -6.41 -4.55
CA SER A 27 13.40 -5.95 -3.58
C SER A 27 13.03 -4.48 -3.82
N GLU A 28 14.02 -3.63 -4.05
CA GLU A 28 13.87 -2.21 -4.40
C GLU A 28 13.13 -2.04 -5.73
N ALA A 29 13.55 -2.78 -6.77
CA ALA A 29 12.90 -2.76 -8.08
C ALA A 29 11.45 -3.29 -8.04
N LYS A 30 11.16 -4.30 -7.20
CA LYS A 30 9.79 -4.82 -7.00
C LYS A 30 8.92 -3.87 -6.20
N GLY A 31 9.47 -3.12 -5.24
CA GLY A 31 8.72 -2.16 -4.43
C GLY A 31 8.30 -0.92 -5.21
N ASP A 32 9.25 -0.32 -5.93
CA ASP A 32 9.01 0.92 -6.69
C ASP A 32 8.39 0.65 -8.07
N GLY A 33 8.80 -0.43 -8.74
CA GLY A 33 8.20 -0.85 -10.02
C GLY A 33 6.73 -1.25 -9.87
N PHE A 34 6.38 -2.00 -8.83
CA PHE A 34 4.99 -2.37 -8.55
C PHE A 34 4.15 -1.17 -8.10
N ARG A 35 4.74 -0.22 -7.35
CA ARG A 35 4.10 1.07 -7.01
C ARG A 35 3.74 1.85 -8.27
N ASN A 36 4.70 2.04 -9.17
CA ASN A 36 4.49 2.82 -10.39
C ASN A 36 3.46 2.14 -11.31
N ILE A 37 3.47 0.80 -11.38
CA ILE A 37 2.48 0.03 -12.14
C ILE A 37 1.09 0.17 -11.52
N ILE A 38 0.92 0.01 -10.20
CA ILE A 38 -0.39 0.16 -9.56
C ILE A 38 -0.87 1.61 -9.62
N GLN A 39 -0.01 2.60 -9.36
CA GLN A 39 -0.36 4.01 -9.44
C GLN A 39 -0.81 4.36 -10.86
N SER A 40 -0.03 3.99 -11.88
CA SER A 40 -0.39 4.19 -13.29
C SER A 40 -1.72 3.51 -13.62
N LYS A 41 -1.89 2.25 -13.22
CA LYS A 41 -3.11 1.49 -13.51
C LYS A 41 -4.34 2.01 -12.75
N MET A 42 -4.15 2.54 -11.54
CA MET A 42 -5.22 3.18 -10.78
C MET A 42 -5.63 4.50 -11.39
N VAL A 43 -4.70 5.38 -11.76
CA VAL A 43 -5.03 6.64 -12.46
C VAL A 43 -5.78 6.34 -13.76
N GLU A 44 -5.39 5.31 -14.50
CA GLU A 44 -6.06 4.85 -15.72
C GLU A 44 -7.49 4.35 -15.46
N LEU A 45 -7.67 3.34 -14.59
CA LEU A 45 -8.99 2.78 -14.25
C LEU A 45 -9.95 3.82 -13.67
N MET A 46 -9.41 4.75 -12.88
CA MET A 46 -10.17 5.85 -12.30
C MET A 46 -10.61 6.87 -13.32
N SER A 47 -9.75 7.20 -14.28
CA SER A 47 -10.10 8.07 -15.40
C SER A 47 -11.18 7.43 -16.27
N GLU A 48 -11.07 6.14 -16.56
CA GLU A 48 -12.08 5.40 -17.35
C GLU A 48 -13.43 5.32 -16.61
N THR A 49 -13.40 4.93 -15.33
CA THR A 49 -14.62 4.79 -14.49
C THR A 49 -15.31 6.14 -14.27
N ASN A 50 -14.55 7.20 -13.98
CA ASN A 50 -15.12 8.54 -13.82
C ASN A 50 -15.68 9.09 -15.12
N MET A 51 -15.03 8.84 -16.26
CA MET A 51 -15.53 9.29 -17.57
C MET A 51 -16.82 8.57 -17.97
N GLU A 52 -16.93 7.27 -17.73
CA GLU A 52 -18.18 6.52 -18.02
C GLU A 52 -19.31 6.95 -17.07
N ARG A 53 -19.04 7.08 -15.77
CA ARG A 53 -20.02 7.60 -14.79
C ARG A 53 -20.46 9.02 -15.12
N MET A 54 -19.54 9.88 -15.54
CA MET A 54 -19.85 11.23 -15.99
C MET A 54 -20.80 11.19 -17.18
N ARG A 55 -20.54 10.32 -18.17
CA ARG A 55 -21.40 10.17 -19.35
C ARG A 55 -22.81 9.69 -18.96
N SER A 56 -22.92 8.63 -18.16
CA SER A 56 -24.23 8.12 -17.72
C SER A 56 -25.02 9.14 -16.88
N ASN A 57 -24.35 9.91 -16.01
CA ASN A 57 -25.01 10.95 -15.21
C ASN A 57 -25.38 12.19 -16.03
N LEU A 58 -24.58 12.56 -17.04
CA LEU A 58 -24.95 13.60 -18.01
C LEU A 58 -26.20 13.19 -18.79
N ASP A 59 -26.29 11.94 -19.24
CA ASP A 59 -27.48 11.40 -19.92
C ASP A 59 -28.71 11.40 -19.00
N ALA A 60 -28.54 11.03 -17.72
CA ALA A 60 -29.59 11.09 -16.72
C ALA A 60 -30.04 12.54 -16.43
N LEU A 61 -29.11 13.50 -16.36
CA LEU A 61 -29.42 14.92 -16.20
C LEU A 61 -30.21 15.47 -17.39
N VAL A 62 -29.84 15.07 -18.62
CA VAL A 62 -30.57 15.42 -19.84
C VAL A 62 -32.01 14.90 -19.79
N ALA A 63 -32.22 13.67 -19.31
CA ALA A 63 -33.54 13.04 -19.21
C ALA A 63 -34.40 13.56 -18.05
N SER A 64 -33.79 14.12 -17.00
CA SER A 64 -34.47 14.42 -15.73
C SER A 64 -35.28 15.72 -15.67
N SER A 65 -35.00 16.73 -16.51
CA SER A 65 -35.66 18.04 -16.39
C SER A 65 -35.73 18.83 -17.71
N GLU A 66 -36.83 19.56 -17.92
CA GLU A 66 -36.98 20.59 -18.96
C GLU A 66 -36.49 21.96 -18.45
N CYS A 67 -35.22 22.03 -18.06
CA CYS A 67 -34.62 23.25 -17.52
C CYS A 67 -34.10 24.19 -18.64
N PRO A 68 -34.46 25.48 -18.66
CA PRO A 68 -33.96 26.44 -19.66
C PRO A 68 -32.43 26.61 -19.62
N ASN A 69 -31.82 26.44 -18.44
CA ASN A 69 -30.38 26.57 -18.22
C ASN A 69 -29.62 25.25 -18.39
N ARG A 70 -30.30 24.17 -18.79
CA ARG A 70 -29.74 22.80 -18.84
C ARG A 70 -28.47 22.72 -19.67
N LYS A 71 -28.45 23.32 -20.87
CA LYS A 71 -27.28 23.28 -21.76
C LYS A 71 -26.04 23.89 -21.09
N ALA A 72 -26.18 25.11 -20.56
CA ALA A 72 -25.09 25.80 -19.88
C ALA A 72 -24.65 25.08 -18.59
N CYS A 73 -25.59 24.48 -17.86
CA CYS A 73 -25.30 23.67 -16.67
C CYS A 73 -24.47 22.43 -17.02
N LEU A 74 -24.90 21.68 -18.04
CA LEU A 74 -24.19 20.48 -18.51
C LEU A 74 -22.79 20.81 -19.03
N GLU A 75 -22.62 21.92 -19.76
CA GLU A 75 -21.30 22.39 -20.21
C GLU A 75 -20.39 22.68 -19.02
N LYS A 76 -20.85 23.43 -18.01
CA LYS A 76 -20.06 23.69 -16.79
C LYS A 76 -19.69 22.41 -16.04
N ILE A 77 -20.63 21.47 -15.91
CA ILE A 77 -20.40 20.18 -15.25
C ILE A 77 -19.32 19.40 -16.00
N ARG A 78 -19.48 19.25 -17.32
CA ARG A 78 -18.52 18.54 -18.18
C ARG A 78 -17.14 19.16 -18.11
N ASP A 79 -17.05 20.48 -18.22
CA ASP A 79 -15.76 21.18 -18.30
C ASP A 79 -15.00 21.10 -16.97
N ALA A 80 -15.69 21.27 -15.83
CA ALA A 80 -15.06 21.13 -14.51
C ALA A 80 -14.64 19.69 -14.22
N LEU A 81 -15.46 18.70 -14.61
CA LEU A 81 -15.11 17.28 -14.43
C LEU A 81 -13.92 16.90 -15.31
N ALA A 82 -13.90 17.30 -16.59
CA ALA A 82 -12.76 17.07 -17.47
C ALA A 82 -11.48 17.72 -16.94
N LEU A 83 -11.58 18.95 -16.43
CA LEU A 83 -10.45 19.64 -15.79
C LEU A 83 -9.97 18.90 -14.53
N SER A 84 -10.89 18.43 -13.68
CA SER A 84 -10.55 17.67 -12.48
C SER A 84 -9.83 16.36 -12.81
N VAL A 85 -10.29 15.63 -13.84
CA VAL A 85 -9.64 14.40 -14.32
C VAL A 85 -8.25 14.72 -14.88
N SER A 86 -8.10 15.79 -15.66
CA SER A 86 -6.80 16.19 -16.20
C SER A 86 -5.81 16.59 -15.11
N ARG A 87 -6.24 17.34 -14.09
CA ARG A 87 -5.40 17.71 -12.95
C ARG A 87 -4.98 16.48 -12.16
N TYR A 88 -5.92 15.59 -11.87
CA TYR A 88 -5.64 14.33 -11.16
C TYR A 88 -4.65 13.44 -11.93
N LYS A 89 -4.77 13.35 -13.27
CA LYS A 89 -3.81 12.62 -14.12
C LYS A 89 -2.38 13.18 -14.06
N ASN A 90 -2.25 14.47 -13.77
CA ASN A 90 -0.97 15.18 -13.66
C ASN A 90 -0.49 15.28 -12.20
N ASP A 91 -0.97 14.40 -11.32
CA ASP A 91 -0.66 14.38 -9.87
C ASP A 91 -1.04 15.66 -9.10
N ASP A 92 -1.91 16.50 -9.65
CA ASP A 92 -2.48 17.68 -9.00
C ASP A 92 -3.82 17.34 -8.33
N PHE A 93 -3.76 16.60 -7.22
CA PHE A 93 -4.95 16.20 -6.45
C PHE A 93 -5.67 17.42 -5.85
N GLU A 94 -4.94 18.33 -5.22
CA GLU A 94 -5.51 19.53 -4.60
C GLU A 94 -6.22 20.41 -5.63
N GLY A 95 -5.60 20.65 -6.79
CA GLY A 95 -6.23 21.39 -7.88
C GLY A 95 -7.43 20.66 -8.48
N ALA A 96 -7.42 19.33 -8.58
CA ALA A 96 -8.58 18.55 -9.01
C ALA A 96 -9.77 18.73 -8.05
N MET A 97 -9.51 18.66 -6.75
CA MET A 97 -10.51 18.83 -5.70
C MET A 97 -11.07 20.26 -5.65
N LEU A 98 -10.22 21.27 -5.87
CA LEU A 98 -10.66 22.66 -5.98
C LEU A 98 -11.61 22.86 -7.16
N SER A 99 -11.34 22.29 -8.34
CA SER A 99 -12.24 22.39 -9.51
C SER A 99 -13.65 21.87 -9.20
N ILE A 100 -13.74 20.74 -8.49
CA ILE A 100 -15.03 20.14 -8.11
C ILE A 100 -15.74 21.03 -7.09
N LYS A 101 -15.01 21.55 -6.10
CA LYS A 101 -15.55 22.42 -5.04
C LYS A 101 -16.08 23.75 -5.60
N GLU A 102 -15.39 24.35 -6.57
CA GLU A 102 -15.85 25.56 -7.26
C GLU A 102 -17.17 25.32 -7.98
N LEU A 103 -17.29 24.19 -8.69
CA LEU A 103 -18.54 23.81 -9.35
C LEU A 103 -19.67 23.55 -8.34
N GLU A 104 -19.36 22.90 -7.22
CA GLU A 104 -20.29 22.65 -6.12
C GLU A 104 -20.83 23.97 -5.53
N GLY A 105 -19.98 24.98 -5.38
CA GLY A 105 -20.36 26.33 -4.95
C GLY A 105 -21.32 27.04 -5.92
N ILE A 106 -21.23 26.73 -7.22
CA ILE A 106 -22.12 27.29 -8.25
C ILE A 106 -23.46 26.54 -8.29
N LEU A 107 -23.43 25.20 -8.18
CA LEU A 107 -24.60 24.35 -8.41
C LEU A 107 -25.42 24.06 -7.16
N CYS A 108 -24.78 24.05 -5.98
CA CYS A 108 -25.36 23.55 -4.73
C CYS A 108 -25.49 24.63 -3.64
N SER A 109 -25.16 25.88 -3.96
CA SER A 109 -25.38 27.01 -3.04
C SER A 109 -26.86 27.40 -2.99
N ASN A 110 -27.24 28.12 -1.93
CA ASN A 110 -28.58 28.72 -1.79
C ASN A 110 -28.92 29.71 -2.93
N SER A 111 -27.92 30.11 -3.72
CA SER A 111 -28.01 30.95 -4.90
C SER A 111 -28.08 30.17 -6.23
N SER A 112 -28.18 28.83 -6.19
CA SER A 112 -28.25 28.01 -7.39
C SER A 112 -29.49 28.39 -8.23
N PRO A 113 -29.34 28.64 -9.54
CA PRO A 113 -30.46 28.96 -10.41
C PRO A 113 -31.33 27.74 -10.74
N CYS A 114 -30.97 26.54 -10.27
CA CYS A 114 -31.73 25.32 -10.49
C CYS A 114 -32.95 25.26 -9.55
N LYS A 115 -34.15 25.11 -10.13
CA LYS A 115 -35.42 24.99 -9.37
C LYS A 115 -35.93 23.56 -9.26
N ASP A 116 -35.25 22.62 -9.90
CA ASP A 116 -35.64 21.21 -9.93
C ASP A 116 -34.81 20.42 -8.91
N SER A 117 -35.49 19.85 -7.92
CA SER A 117 -34.86 19.11 -6.82
C SER A 117 -34.27 17.77 -7.27
N ALA A 118 -34.88 17.10 -8.26
CA ALA A 118 -34.36 15.86 -8.81
C ALA A 118 -33.08 16.12 -9.62
N CYS A 119 -33.09 17.15 -10.49
CA CYS A 119 -31.92 17.58 -11.26
C CYS A 119 -30.77 18.01 -10.33
N SER A 120 -31.07 18.79 -9.29
CA SER A 120 -30.07 19.22 -8.30
C SER A 120 -29.48 18.04 -7.52
N SER A 121 -30.31 17.04 -7.17
CA SER A 121 -29.86 15.84 -6.47
C SER A 121 -28.93 14.98 -7.36
N ILE A 122 -29.23 14.83 -8.65
CA ILE A 122 -28.37 14.10 -9.58
C ILE A 122 -27.02 14.81 -9.74
N ALA A 123 -27.01 16.14 -9.89
CA ALA A 123 -25.78 16.92 -9.98
C ALA A 123 -24.94 16.83 -8.69
N GLN A 124 -25.57 16.92 -7.51
CA GLN A 124 -24.90 16.75 -6.22
C GLN A 124 -24.28 15.36 -6.06
N ASN A 125 -25.01 14.31 -6.43
CA ASN A 125 -24.52 12.94 -6.36
C ASN A 125 -23.33 12.73 -7.30
N LEU A 126 -23.38 13.26 -8.53
CA LEU A 126 -22.25 13.20 -9.47
C LEU A 126 -20.98 13.84 -8.88
N LEU A 127 -21.09 15.04 -8.29
CA LEU A 127 -19.93 15.72 -7.68
C LEU A 127 -19.40 14.98 -6.47
N ARG A 128 -20.30 14.52 -5.59
CA ARG A 128 -19.95 13.73 -4.41
C ARG A 128 -19.26 12.43 -4.81
N ASP A 129 -19.81 11.69 -5.75
CA ASP A 129 -19.25 10.41 -6.20
C ASP A 129 -17.87 10.63 -6.83
N THR A 130 -17.72 11.68 -7.65
CA THR A 130 -16.42 12.03 -8.25
C THR A 130 -15.37 12.31 -7.17
N LYS A 131 -15.73 13.11 -6.16
CA LYS A 131 -14.88 13.44 -5.02
C LYS A 131 -14.50 12.21 -4.21
N LEU A 132 -15.48 11.41 -3.79
CA LEU A 132 -15.25 10.17 -3.03
C LEU A 132 -14.33 9.21 -3.80
N THR A 133 -14.55 9.09 -5.10
CA THR A 133 -13.74 8.25 -5.98
C THR A 133 -12.28 8.75 -5.95
N MET A 134 -12.02 10.04 -6.20
CA MET A 134 -10.67 10.63 -6.15
C MET A 134 -10.01 10.51 -4.76
N GLU A 135 -10.74 10.77 -3.67
CA GLU A 135 -10.23 10.66 -2.30
C GLU A 135 -9.85 9.22 -1.93
N ILE A 136 -10.66 8.24 -2.34
CA ILE A 136 -10.35 6.82 -2.13
C ILE A 136 -9.08 6.46 -2.90
N SER A 137 -8.93 6.90 -4.14
CA SER A 137 -7.73 6.62 -4.93
C SER A 137 -6.48 7.29 -4.38
N GLU A 138 -6.58 8.52 -3.89
CA GLU A 138 -5.45 9.19 -3.23
C GLU A 138 -5.08 8.49 -1.92
N LYS A 139 -6.08 8.06 -1.13
CA LYS A 139 -5.84 7.24 0.06
C LYS A 139 -5.21 5.90 -0.28
N ILE A 140 -5.64 5.25 -1.36
CA ILE A 140 -5.04 3.99 -1.79
C ILE A 140 -3.61 4.23 -2.30
N LYS A 141 -3.35 5.28 -3.08
CA LYS A 141 -2.00 5.71 -3.48
C LYS A 141 -1.11 5.94 -2.26
N ALA A 142 -1.61 6.60 -1.23
CA ALA A 142 -0.91 6.82 0.03
C ALA A 142 -0.72 5.53 0.86
N ASN A 143 -1.65 4.58 0.76
CA ASN A 143 -1.69 3.37 1.59
C ASN A 143 -1.10 2.12 0.90
N ILE A 144 -0.79 2.20 -0.40
CA ILE A 144 0.00 1.23 -1.17
C ILE A 144 1.52 1.48 -0.99
N GLY A 145 1.90 2.57 -0.31
CA GLY A 145 3.21 2.69 0.34
C GLY A 145 3.27 1.94 1.68
N PRO A 146 4.47 1.73 2.27
CA PRO A 146 4.54 1.41 3.68
C PRO A 146 3.89 2.56 4.43
N SER A 147 2.70 2.31 5.00
CA SER A 147 2.10 3.00 6.15
C SER A 147 2.85 4.24 6.59
N VAL A 148 2.25 5.42 6.33
CA VAL A 148 2.48 6.71 6.99
C VAL A 148 3.44 6.57 8.17
N GLN A 149 4.62 7.21 8.06
CA GLN A 149 5.41 7.62 9.22
C GLN A 149 4.51 8.50 10.10
N ARG A 150 3.69 7.86 10.95
CA ARG A 150 2.99 8.51 12.05
C ARG A 150 3.96 8.48 13.20
N ASP A 151 4.80 9.50 13.38
CA ASP A 151 5.49 9.83 14.64
C ASP A 151 5.89 8.63 15.54
N VAL A 152 6.40 7.53 14.97
CA VAL A 152 6.89 6.36 15.75
C VAL A 152 8.34 6.61 16.19
N ALA A 153 9.00 7.63 15.63
CA ALA A 153 10.42 7.89 15.86
C ALA A 153 10.75 8.19 17.33
N ASP A 154 9.79 8.70 18.12
CA ASP A 154 9.99 9.09 19.52
C ASP A 154 9.11 8.30 20.53
N ASP A 155 8.75 7.03 20.23
CA ASP A 155 8.15 6.10 21.21
C ASP A 155 9.17 5.03 21.62
N PRO A 156 9.96 5.24 22.70
CA PRO A 156 10.96 4.28 23.16
C PRO A 156 10.38 2.89 23.42
N GLU A 157 9.20 2.80 24.03
CA GLU A 157 8.49 1.56 24.30
C GLU A 157 8.01 0.89 22.99
N GLY A 158 7.54 1.67 22.03
CA GLY A 158 7.19 1.21 20.69
C GLY A 158 8.37 0.60 19.95
N ILE A 159 9.50 1.29 19.96
CA ILE A 159 10.76 0.84 19.35
C ILE A 159 11.22 -0.46 20.03
N ALA A 160 11.30 -0.48 21.36
CA ALA A 160 11.73 -1.66 22.11
C ALA A 160 10.81 -2.87 21.85
N ARG A 161 9.48 -2.68 21.86
CA ARG A 161 8.52 -3.75 21.55
C ARG A 161 8.63 -4.27 20.11
N ALA A 162 9.00 -3.42 19.16
CA ALA A 162 9.19 -3.84 17.78
C ALA A 162 10.50 -4.64 17.59
N LEU A 163 11.55 -4.29 18.32
CA LEU A 163 12.86 -4.91 18.23
C LEU A 163 13.01 -6.18 19.09
N ASP A 164 12.30 -6.29 20.22
CA ASP A 164 12.42 -7.45 21.13
C ASP A 164 12.16 -8.82 20.45
N PRO A 165 11.19 -9.00 19.54
CA PRO A 165 11.02 -10.26 18.84
C PRO A 165 12.21 -10.62 17.93
N LEU A 166 13.03 -9.63 17.55
CA LEU A 166 14.18 -9.76 16.66
C LEU A 166 15.52 -9.86 17.41
N SER A 167 15.55 -9.61 18.72
CA SER A 167 16.78 -9.58 19.53
C SER A 167 17.41 -10.97 19.78
N TYR A 168 16.81 -12.04 19.25
CA TYR A 168 17.28 -13.41 19.40
C TYR A 168 17.58 -14.05 18.03
N PRO A 169 18.81 -14.56 17.79
CA PRO A 169 19.20 -15.10 16.49
C PRO A 169 18.30 -16.22 15.97
N VAL A 170 17.79 -17.08 16.88
CA VAL A 170 16.88 -18.17 16.52
C VAL A 170 15.56 -17.65 15.97
N ARG A 171 15.02 -16.55 16.51
CA ARG A 171 13.77 -15.94 16.04
C ARG A 171 13.95 -15.33 14.65
N VAL A 172 15.09 -14.67 14.41
CA VAL A 172 15.43 -14.14 13.08
C VAL A 172 15.58 -15.28 12.06
N ARG A 173 16.24 -16.39 12.41
CA ARG A 173 16.33 -17.58 11.55
C ARG A 173 14.96 -18.18 11.21
N ILE A 174 14.03 -18.23 12.17
CA ILE A 174 12.64 -18.64 11.93
C ILE A 174 11.97 -17.71 10.92
N LEU A 175 12.09 -16.38 11.10
CA LEU A 175 11.50 -15.40 10.19
C LEU A 175 12.08 -15.52 8.78
N LEU A 176 13.40 -15.64 8.63
CA LEU A 176 14.05 -15.86 7.33
C LEU A 176 13.56 -17.15 6.66
N LYS A 177 13.38 -18.23 7.41
CA LYS A 177 12.84 -19.49 6.87
C LYS A 177 11.40 -19.32 6.38
N LEU A 178 10.57 -18.62 7.15
CA LEU A 178 9.17 -18.36 6.81
C LEU A 178 8.98 -17.32 5.70
N ASP A 179 9.98 -16.46 5.48
CA ASP A 179 10.02 -15.50 4.38
C ASP A 179 10.14 -16.22 3.02
N ALA A 180 10.85 -17.35 3.00
CA ALA A 180 10.96 -18.23 1.83
C ALA A 180 9.70 -19.10 1.56
N GLY A 181 8.79 -19.20 2.53
CA GLY A 181 7.54 -19.96 2.38
C GLY A 181 6.95 -20.46 3.70
N GLU A 182 5.66 -20.82 3.68
CA GLU A 182 5.01 -21.42 4.85
C GLU A 182 5.69 -22.75 5.27
N SER A 183 5.75 -23.03 6.56
CA SER A 183 6.41 -24.24 7.08
C SER A 183 5.59 -24.87 8.22
N SER A 184 5.60 -26.20 8.32
CA SER A 184 5.02 -26.88 9.48
C SER A 184 5.94 -26.74 10.71
N PHE A 185 5.43 -27.07 11.89
CA PHE A 185 6.25 -27.11 13.10
C PHE A 185 7.42 -28.09 12.97
N SER A 186 7.16 -29.29 12.42
CA SER A 186 8.18 -30.32 12.23
C SER A 186 9.25 -29.88 11.23
N ASP A 187 8.87 -29.20 10.15
CA ASP A 187 9.83 -28.69 9.16
C ASP A 187 10.73 -27.61 9.77
N LEU A 188 10.17 -26.72 10.58
CA LEU A 188 10.94 -25.71 11.31
C LEU A 188 11.89 -26.35 12.33
N SER A 189 11.41 -27.35 13.08
CA SER A 189 12.21 -28.06 14.08
C SER A 189 13.40 -28.76 13.44
N SER A 190 13.17 -29.51 12.36
CA SER A 190 14.19 -30.24 11.61
C SER A 190 15.18 -29.29 10.91
N SER A 191 14.69 -28.29 10.17
CA SER A 191 15.55 -27.40 9.39
C SER A 191 16.41 -26.47 10.25
N LEU A 192 15.96 -26.14 11.45
CA LEU A 192 16.69 -25.24 12.35
C LEU A 192 17.49 -25.98 13.43
N GLY A 193 17.34 -27.31 13.53
CA GLY A 193 18.00 -28.14 14.55
C GLY A 193 17.47 -27.90 15.96
N LEU A 194 16.19 -27.55 16.10
CA LEU A 194 15.58 -27.14 17.38
C LEU A 194 14.70 -28.25 17.94
N ARG A 195 14.89 -28.60 19.22
CA ARG A 195 13.96 -29.48 19.95
C ARG A 195 12.59 -28.82 20.11
N THR A 196 11.52 -29.61 20.18
CA THR A 196 10.11 -29.16 20.25
C THR A 196 9.87 -28.03 21.27
N GLY A 197 10.28 -28.19 22.53
CA GLY A 197 10.07 -27.17 23.56
C GLY A 197 10.80 -25.86 23.27
N HIS A 198 11.99 -25.94 22.67
CA HIS A 198 12.78 -24.76 22.31
C HIS A 198 12.15 -24.01 21.13
N LEU A 199 11.64 -24.71 20.12
CA LEU A 199 10.98 -24.07 18.99
C LEU A 199 9.69 -23.35 19.41
N GLN A 200 8.87 -23.96 20.28
CA GLN A 200 7.65 -23.31 20.76
C GLN A 200 7.95 -22.04 21.58
N HIS A 201 9.01 -22.07 22.37
CA HIS A 201 9.48 -20.90 23.13
C HIS A 201 9.85 -19.72 22.23
N HIS A 202 10.37 -19.97 21.02
CA HIS A 202 10.68 -18.90 20.06
C HIS A 202 9.47 -18.48 19.19
N LEU A 203 8.60 -19.42 18.82
CA LEU A 203 7.43 -19.12 17.99
C LEU A 203 6.37 -18.30 18.73
N ARG A 204 6.19 -18.53 20.05
CA ARG A 204 5.16 -17.82 20.81
C ARG A 204 5.37 -16.29 20.82
N PRO A 205 6.55 -15.75 21.17
CA PRO A 205 6.80 -14.31 21.08
C PRO A 205 6.63 -13.74 19.66
N LEU A 206 7.00 -14.50 18.62
CA LEU A 206 6.80 -14.09 17.23
C LEU A 206 5.31 -14.04 16.84
N CYS A 207 4.51 -14.96 17.35
CA CYS A 207 3.05 -14.94 17.18
C CYS A 207 2.41 -13.80 17.99
N ASP A 208 2.81 -13.63 19.25
CA ASP A 208 2.28 -12.61 20.16
C ASP A 208 2.57 -11.19 19.63
N ALA A 209 3.74 -10.97 19.03
CA ALA A 209 4.10 -9.73 18.34
C ALA A 209 3.44 -9.57 16.95
N GLY A 210 2.72 -10.59 16.49
CA GLY A 210 2.04 -10.62 15.18
C GLY A 210 3.00 -10.74 13.99
N TYR A 211 4.24 -11.19 14.18
CA TYR A 211 5.23 -11.37 13.11
C TYR A 211 5.03 -12.69 12.36
N VAL A 212 4.49 -13.69 13.06
CA VAL A 212 4.15 -15.00 12.50
C VAL A 212 2.67 -15.28 12.77
N SER A 213 1.99 -15.87 11.80
CA SER A 213 0.63 -16.41 11.97
C SER A 213 0.67 -17.93 11.93
N LYS A 214 -0.25 -18.57 12.65
CA LYS A 214 -0.45 -20.03 12.62
C LYS A 214 -1.84 -20.34 12.05
N ALA A 215 -1.89 -21.07 10.94
CA ALA A 215 -3.15 -21.49 10.35
C ALA A 215 -3.88 -22.51 11.23
N ARG A 216 -5.20 -22.35 11.40
CA ARG A 216 -6.04 -23.20 12.28
C ARG A 216 -6.12 -24.68 11.85
N GLY A 217 -5.93 -24.97 10.56
CA GLY A 217 -6.03 -26.34 10.02
C GLY A 217 -4.79 -27.20 10.27
N ARG A 218 -3.73 -26.99 9.47
CA ARG A 218 -2.52 -27.83 9.48
C ARG A 218 -1.43 -27.39 10.46
N GLY A 219 -1.71 -26.37 11.29
CA GLY A 219 -0.73 -25.83 12.24
C GLY A 219 0.52 -25.26 11.58
N ARG A 220 0.42 -24.87 10.30
CA ARG A 220 1.51 -24.23 9.55
C ARG A 220 1.70 -22.80 9.98
N TYR A 221 2.96 -22.38 9.97
CA TYR A 221 3.38 -21.04 10.28
C TYR A 221 3.70 -20.30 8.98
N ALA A 222 3.32 -19.04 8.93
CA ALA A 222 3.66 -18.13 7.85
C ALA A 222 4.07 -16.78 8.43
N ILE A 223 5.03 -16.11 7.78
CA ILE A 223 5.37 -14.74 8.13
C ILE A 223 4.20 -13.82 7.76
N THR A 224 3.85 -12.88 8.63
CA THR A 224 2.83 -11.86 8.33
C THR A 224 3.45 -10.69 7.57
N VAL A 225 2.61 -9.79 7.04
CA VAL A 225 3.09 -8.51 6.48
C VAL A 225 3.88 -7.70 7.52
N ARG A 226 3.44 -7.70 8.79
CA ARG A 226 4.15 -7.02 9.89
C ARG A 226 5.51 -7.65 10.16
N GLY A 227 5.58 -8.98 10.20
CA GLY A 227 6.83 -9.71 10.39
C GLY A 227 7.84 -9.50 9.26
N ARG A 228 7.36 -9.44 8.01
CA ARG A 228 8.20 -9.16 6.83
C ARG A 228 8.78 -7.74 6.90
N LYS A 229 7.94 -6.73 7.17
CA LYS A 229 8.40 -5.34 7.37
C LYS A 229 9.44 -5.23 8.51
N ALA A 230 9.22 -5.92 9.62
CA ALA A 230 10.14 -5.91 10.76
C ALA A 230 11.48 -6.56 10.40
N LEU A 231 11.46 -7.70 9.70
CA LEU A 231 12.66 -8.39 9.24
C LEU A 231 13.46 -7.54 8.24
N ASP A 232 12.79 -6.91 7.27
CA ASP A 232 13.45 -6.06 6.27
C ASP A 232 14.01 -4.78 6.91
N GLY A 233 13.29 -4.17 7.85
CA GLY A 233 13.80 -3.05 8.65
C GLY A 233 15.06 -3.42 9.45
N ALA A 234 15.10 -4.62 10.05
CA ALA A 234 16.28 -5.08 10.76
C ALA A 234 17.47 -5.37 9.82
N LYS A 235 17.23 -5.96 8.63
CA LYS A 235 18.28 -6.13 7.62
C LYS A 235 18.88 -4.79 7.21
N LYS A 236 18.03 -3.77 7.02
CA LYS A 236 18.45 -2.40 6.69
C LYS A 236 19.27 -1.78 7.82
N LEU A 237 18.79 -1.83 9.06
CA LEU A 237 19.52 -1.32 10.23
C LEU A 237 20.93 -1.93 10.35
N VAL A 238 21.05 -3.25 10.15
CA VAL A 238 22.35 -3.93 10.18
C VAL A 238 23.25 -3.50 9.01
N ALA A 239 22.68 -3.26 7.83
CA ALA A 239 23.44 -2.75 6.69
C ALA A 239 23.93 -1.32 6.93
N ASP A 240 23.09 -0.46 7.51
CA ASP A 240 23.40 0.94 7.80
C ASP A 240 24.47 1.05 8.90
N ILE A 241 24.42 0.24 9.96
CA ILE A 241 25.42 0.24 11.05
C ILE A 241 26.72 -0.48 10.65
N GLY A 242 26.65 -1.46 9.75
CA GLY A 242 27.81 -2.23 9.30
C GLY A 242 28.67 -1.55 8.22
N GLN A 243 28.36 -0.30 7.86
CA GLN A 243 29.11 0.51 6.89
C GLN A 243 30.08 1.52 7.55
N GLU A 244 30.25 1.49 8.88
CA GLU A 244 31.33 2.17 9.62
C GLU A 244 32.54 1.25 9.83
#